data_AF-A0A536BTV4-F1
#
_entry.id   AF-A0A536BTV4-F1
#
_cell.length_a   1.000
_cell.length_b   1.000
_cell.length_c   1.000
_cell.angle_alpha   90.00
_cell.angle_beta   90.00
_cell.angle_gamma   90.00
#
_symmetry.space_group_name_H-M   'P 1'
#
loop_
_entity.id
_entity.type
_entity.pdbx_description
1 polymer ?
#
loop_
_entity_poly.entity_id
_entity_poly.type
_entity_poly.pdbx_seq_one_letter_code
_entity_poly.pdbx_strand_id
1 'polypeptide(L)'
;MTAYELFEEVGDQLRDVITPVGQGTVLIGMAMGFADLVASGRMERAPRLHGVQSDACAPLVRGASLGRPAPVVRQPSIADGIRIPEPTRAERSYNAVRYSGGRWIAVPDEAIERAWRQAASQGLLMEPTSAAAIAGARVLNLPPGAVLIITGSGLKAIDRY
;
A
#
# COMPACT_ATOMS: atom_id res chain seq x y z
N MET A 1 -5.70 -3.19 -14.69
CA MET A 1 -6.04 -1.77 -14.84
C MET A 1 -4.96 -0.90 -14.21
N THR A 2 -4.88 -0.78 -12.88
CA THR A 2 -3.89 0.11 -12.22
C THR A 2 -2.42 -0.10 -12.63
N ALA A 3 -1.92 -1.34 -12.76
CA ALA A 3 -0.53 -1.56 -13.18
C ALA A 3 -0.23 -1.11 -14.61
N TYR A 4 -1.21 -1.23 -15.52
CA TYR A 4 -1.10 -0.83 -16.92
C TYR A 4 -1.10 0.69 -17.05
N GLU A 5 -2.01 1.37 -16.34
CA GLU A 5 -2.07 2.83 -16.30
C GLU A 5 -0.76 3.42 -15.74
N LEU A 6 -0.26 2.86 -14.63
CA LEU A 6 1.02 3.30 -14.06
C LEU A 6 2.20 3.11 -15.02
N PHE A 7 2.20 2.03 -15.79
CA PHE A 7 3.21 1.82 -16.82
C PHE A 7 3.06 2.80 -17.99
N GLU A 8 1.84 3.12 -18.42
CA GLU A 8 1.61 4.08 -19.49
C GLU A 8 2.01 5.51 -19.09
N GLU A 9 1.80 5.89 -17.82
CA GLU A 9 2.16 7.21 -17.31
C GLU A 9 3.66 7.36 -16.98
N VAL A 10 4.28 6.34 -16.36
CA VAL A 10 5.64 6.43 -15.79
C VAL A 10 6.67 5.60 -16.56
N GLY A 11 6.24 4.55 -17.27
CA GLY A 11 7.11 3.65 -18.01
C GLY A 11 8.12 2.90 -17.16
N ASP A 12 9.29 2.61 -17.74
CA ASP A 12 10.37 1.85 -17.09
C ASP A 12 11.06 2.61 -15.94
N GLN A 13 10.72 3.88 -15.74
CA GLN A 13 11.21 4.67 -14.60
C GLN A 13 10.48 4.30 -13.29
N LEU A 14 9.36 3.58 -13.35
CA LEU A 14 8.62 3.16 -12.17
C LEU A 14 9.44 2.15 -11.36
N ARG A 15 9.95 2.56 -10.20
CA ARG A 15 10.80 1.71 -9.35
C ARG A 15 10.11 1.19 -8.10
N ASP A 16 9.28 1.99 -7.47
CA ASP A 16 8.67 1.67 -6.18
C ASP A 16 7.20 2.12 -6.16
N VAL A 17 6.30 1.23 -5.77
CA VAL A 17 4.87 1.48 -5.59
C VAL A 17 4.49 1.13 -4.16
N ILE A 18 3.83 2.07 -3.47
CA ILE A 18 3.45 1.93 -2.07
C ILE A 18 1.93 1.98 -1.97
N THR A 19 1.34 0.99 -1.30
CA THR A 19 -0.11 0.89 -1.17
C THR A 19 -0.52 0.50 0.25
N PRO A 20 -1.61 1.07 0.80
CA PRO A 20 -2.20 0.58 2.03
C PRO A 20 -2.79 -0.83 1.83
N VAL A 21 -2.64 -1.72 2.81
CA VAL A 21 -3.04 -3.13 2.68
C VAL A 21 -3.91 -3.62 3.85
N GLY A 22 -5.17 -3.91 3.54
CA GLY A 22 -6.07 -4.70 4.38
C GLY A 22 -6.06 -6.16 3.91
N GLN A 23 -6.96 -6.48 2.96
CA GLN A 23 -7.04 -7.81 2.36
C GLN A 23 -5.93 -8.13 1.35
N GLY A 24 -5.29 -7.12 0.75
CA GLY A 24 -4.25 -7.32 -0.29
C GLY A 24 -4.73 -7.31 -1.73
N THR A 25 -6.02 -7.10 -2.00
CA THR A 25 -6.58 -7.15 -3.36
C THR A 25 -5.89 -6.21 -4.35
N VAL A 26 -5.68 -4.95 -3.99
CA VAL A 26 -5.03 -3.94 -4.86
C VAL A 26 -3.57 -4.32 -5.11
N LEU A 27 -2.82 -4.64 -4.06
CA LEU A 27 -1.44 -5.11 -4.12
C LEU A 27 -1.27 -6.32 -5.05
N ILE A 28 -2.12 -7.35 -4.89
CA ILE A 28 -2.09 -8.56 -5.72
C ILE A 28 -2.43 -8.23 -7.17
N GLY A 29 -3.44 -7.39 -7.41
CA GLY A 29 -3.81 -6.96 -8.76
C GLY A 29 -2.68 -6.21 -9.47
N MET A 30 -1.95 -5.35 -8.75
CA MET A 30 -0.75 -4.70 -9.29
C MET A 30 0.36 -5.70 -9.60
N ALA A 31 0.65 -6.63 -8.69
CA ALA A 31 1.66 -7.67 -8.91
C ALA A 31 1.37 -8.51 -10.16
N MET A 32 0.11 -8.91 -10.35
CA MET A 32 -0.32 -9.66 -11.54
C MET A 32 -0.15 -8.83 -12.81
N GLY A 33 -0.58 -7.56 -12.79
CA GLY A 33 -0.48 -6.69 -13.97
C GLY A 33 0.96 -6.35 -14.35
N PHE A 34 1.85 -6.10 -13.38
CA PHE A 34 3.27 -5.89 -13.67
C PHE A 34 3.96 -7.16 -14.15
N ALA A 35 3.62 -8.33 -13.59
CA ALA A 35 4.14 -9.61 -14.07
C ALA A 35 3.74 -9.87 -15.54
N ASP A 36 2.52 -9.52 -15.92
CA ASP A 36 2.01 -9.64 -17.29
C ASP A 36 2.72 -8.66 -18.26
N LEU A 37 2.96 -7.42 -17.84
CA LEU A 37 3.75 -6.44 -18.61
C LEU A 37 5.19 -6.91 -18.84
N VAL A 38 5.81 -7.54 -17.84
CA VAL A 38 7.15 -8.12 -17.97
C VAL A 38 7.13 -9.34 -18.89
N ALA A 39 6.18 -10.26 -18.70
CA ALA A 39 6.05 -11.47 -19.50
C ALA A 39 5.78 -11.18 -20.99
N SER A 40 5.08 -10.09 -21.29
CA SER A 40 4.81 -9.62 -22.66
C SER A 40 5.96 -8.81 -23.27
N GLY A 41 7.05 -8.57 -22.54
CA GLY A 41 8.20 -7.77 -23.00
C GLY A 41 7.92 -6.28 -23.10
N ARG A 42 6.80 -5.79 -22.54
CA ARG A 42 6.46 -4.36 -22.52
C ARG A 42 7.21 -3.59 -21.44
N MET A 43 7.56 -4.26 -20.34
CA MET A 43 8.31 -3.69 -19.22
C MET A 43 9.54 -4.55 -18.96
N GLU A 44 10.71 -3.95 -18.81
CA GLU A 44 11.94 -4.71 -18.55
C GLU A 44 11.90 -5.42 -17.19
N ARG A 45 11.33 -4.74 -16.18
CA ARG A 45 11.26 -5.22 -14.80
C ARG A 45 10.09 -4.60 -14.04
N ALA A 46 9.42 -5.41 -13.23
CA ALA A 46 8.37 -4.92 -12.34
C ALA A 46 8.93 -3.97 -11.26
N PRO A 47 8.16 -2.96 -10.81
CA PRO A 47 8.53 -2.15 -9.66
C PRO A 47 8.44 -2.95 -8.36
N ARG A 48 9.13 -2.48 -7.33
CA ARG A 48 8.98 -2.99 -5.96
C ARG A 48 7.61 -2.62 -5.41
N LEU A 49 6.90 -3.59 -4.84
CA LEU A 49 5.59 -3.36 -4.25
C LEU A 49 5.67 -3.37 -2.72
N HIS A 50 5.37 -2.22 -2.12
CA HIS A 50 5.41 -2.04 -0.68
C HIS A 50 3.99 -2.02 -0.10
N GLY A 51 3.76 -2.87 0.90
CA GLY A 51 2.48 -2.96 1.60
C GLY A 51 2.54 -2.28 2.96
N VAL A 52 1.64 -1.32 3.19
CA VAL A 52 1.58 -0.58 4.46
C VAL A 52 0.35 -0.97 5.29
N GLN A 53 0.53 -1.22 6.58
CA GLN A 53 -0.57 -1.42 7.54
C GLN A 53 -0.48 -0.42 8.69
N SER A 54 -1.60 -0.15 9.35
CA SER A 54 -1.59 0.55 10.65
C SER A 54 -1.07 -0.38 11.74
N ASP A 55 -0.28 0.14 12.69
CA ASP A 55 0.19 -0.59 13.87
C ASP A 55 -0.97 -1.18 14.70
N ALA A 56 -2.13 -0.54 14.69
CA ALA A 56 -3.35 -1.00 15.35
C ALA A 56 -3.93 -2.28 14.72
N CYS A 57 -3.55 -2.60 13.48
CA CYS A 57 -3.98 -3.81 12.78
C CYS A 57 -2.97 -4.20 11.67
N ALA A 58 -1.81 -4.75 12.08
CA ALA A 58 -0.71 -5.09 11.18
C ALA A 58 -0.38 -6.60 11.08
N PRO A 59 -1.36 -7.49 10.82
CA PRO A 59 -1.12 -8.93 10.83
C PRO A 59 -0.19 -9.41 9.70
N LEU A 60 -0.20 -8.75 8.53
CA LEU A 60 0.69 -9.08 7.42
C LEU A 60 2.12 -8.60 7.71
N VAL A 61 2.29 -7.41 8.27
CA VAL A 61 3.63 -6.91 8.61
C VAL A 61 4.27 -7.79 9.67
N ARG A 62 3.55 -8.09 10.76
CA ARG A 62 4.04 -8.91 11.87
C ARG A 62 4.30 -10.37 11.45
N GLY A 63 3.56 -10.84 10.44
CA GLY A 63 3.66 -12.21 9.91
C GLY A 63 4.63 -12.38 8.73
N ALA A 64 5.22 -11.30 8.23
CA ALA A 64 5.96 -11.31 6.96
C ALA A 64 7.13 -12.29 6.92
N SER A 65 7.89 -12.40 8.01
CA SER A 65 9.03 -13.33 8.10
C SER A 65 8.61 -14.80 8.08
N LEU A 66 7.38 -15.09 8.48
CA LEU A 66 6.82 -16.45 8.54
C LEU A 66 5.98 -16.79 7.30
N GLY A 67 5.72 -15.83 6.41
CA GLY A 67 4.85 -16.02 5.25
C GLY A 67 3.38 -16.32 5.60
N ARG A 68 2.94 -16.04 6.83
CA ARG A 68 1.56 -16.21 7.31
C ARG A 68 1.18 -15.08 8.25
N PRO A 69 -0.09 -14.60 8.29
CA PRO A 69 -0.50 -13.52 9.18
C PRO A 69 -0.20 -13.85 10.64
N ALA A 70 0.30 -12.86 11.39
CA ALA A 70 0.36 -12.98 12.84
C ALA A 70 -1.01 -12.62 13.43
N PRO A 71 -1.47 -13.32 14.48
CA PRO A 71 -2.67 -12.91 15.22
C PRO A 71 -2.53 -11.49 15.75
N VAL A 72 -3.59 -10.69 15.60
CA VAL A 72 -3.65 -9.33 16.15
C VAL A 72 -5.02 -9.11 16.79
N VAL A 73 -5.03 -8.34 17.88
CA VAL A 73 -6.27 -7.80 18.43
C VAL A 73 -6.64 -6.58 17.60
N ARG A 74 -7.84 -6.58 17.02
CA ARG A 74 -8.35 -5.44 16.25
C ARG A 74 -8.57 -4.24 17.18
N GLN A 75 -7.75 -3.21 17.04
CA GLN A 75 -7.92 -1.95 17.75
C GLN A 75 -8.58 -0.89 16.83
N PRO A 76 -9.22 0.15 17.38
CA PRO A 76 -9.68 1.29 16.58
C PRO A 76 -8.51 1.90 15.78
N SER A 77 -8.81 2.36 14.57
CA SER A 77 -7.82 3.04 13.73
C SER A 77 -8.50 4.04 12.80
N ILE A 78 -7.82 5.15 12.51
CA ILE A 78 -8.21 6.12 11.49
C ILE A 78 -8.20 5.49 10.08
N ALA A 79 -7.35 4.47 9.86
CA ALA A 79 -7.22 3.73 8.61
C ALA A 79 -8.17 2.51 8.55
N ASP A 80 -9.48 2.76 8.70
CA ASP A 80 -10.50 1.72 8.82
C ASP A 80 -10.55 0.77 7.59
N GLY A 81 -10.22 1.27 6.40
CA GLY A 81 -10.21 0.50 5.16
C GLY A 81 -9.18 -0.63 5.10
N ILE A 82 -8.16 -0.59 5.98
CA ILE A 82 -7.13 -1.64 6.11
C ILE A 82 -7.15 -2.35 7.45
N ARG A 83 -8.18 -2.11 8.28
CA ARG A 83 -8.35 -2.73 9.60
C ARG A 83 -8.87 -4.18 9.49
N ILE A 84 -8.03 -5.05 8.95
CA ILE A 84 -8.33 -6.46 8.65
C ILE A 84 -7.41 -7.38 9.46
N PRO A 85 -7.88 -7.96 10.58
CA PRO A 85 -7.05 -8.83 11.43
C PRO A 85 -6.77 -10.20 10.78
N GLU A 86 -7.67 -10.68 9.93
CA GLU A 86 -7.60 -11.99 9.27
C GLU A 86 -7.70 -11.82 7.74
N PRO A 87 -6.60 -11.44 7.08
CA PRO A 87 -6.58 -11.26 5.64
C PRO A 87 -6.59 -12.61 4.93
N THR A 88 -7.66 -12.91 4.20
CA THR A 88 -7.85 -14.22 3.54
C THR A 88 -6.94 -14.42 2.32
N ARG A 89 -6.28 -13.36 1.85
CA ARG A 89 -5.37 -13.38 0.69
C ARG A 89 -3.90 -13.17 1.09
N ALA A 90 -3.55 -13.50 2.33
CA ALA A 90 -2.23 -13.24 2.89
C ALA A 90 -1.09 -13.87 2.08
N GLU A 91 -1.19 -15.16 1.74
CA GLU A 91 -0.14 -15.88 1.00
C GLU A 91 0.17 -15.19 -0.34
N ARG A 92 -0.86 -14.85 -1.12
CA ARG A 92 -0.70 -14.14 -2.39
C ARG A 92 -0.09 -12.74 -2.19
N SER A 93 -0.46 -12.06 -1.11
CA SER A 93 0.11 -10.76 -0.76
C SER A 93 1.60 -10.86 -0.41
N TYR A 94 1.98 -11.86 0.38
CA TYR A 94 3.39 -12.12 0.70
C TYR A 94 4.20 -12.43 -0.55
N ASN A 95 3.68 -13.28 -1.43
CA ASN A 95 4.31 -13.59 -2.70
C ASN A 95 4.48 -12.33 -3.57
N ALA A 96 3.45 -11.49 -3.68
CA ALA A 96 3.53 -10.23 -4.42
C ALA A 96 4.66 -9.30 -3.92
N VAL A 97 4.75 -9.08 -2.60
CA VAL A 97 5.82 -8.24 -2.02
C VAL A 97 7.18 -8.90 -2.17
N ARG A 98 7.28 -10.22 -1.94
CA ARG A 98 8.54 -10.96 -2.01
C ARG A 98 9.13 -10.98 -3.42
N TYR A 99 8.32 -11.32 -4.43
CA TYR A 99 8.79 -11.42 -5.81
C TYR A 99 9.11 -10.06 -6.43
N SER A 100 8.40 -9.01 -6.03
CA SER A 100 8.75 -7.65 -6.46
C SER A 100 9.98 -7.08 -5.74
N GLY A 101 10.45 -7.71 -4.65
CA GLY A 101 11.53 -7.18 -3.82
C GLY A 101 11.13 -5.98 -2.97
N GLY A 102 9.83 -5.80 -2.73
CA GLY A 102 9.29 -4.75 -1.88
C GLY A 102 9.34 -5.09 -0.39
N ARG A 103 8.62 -4.32 0.42
CA ARG A 103 8.64 -4.44 1.89
C ARG A 103 7.26 -4.30 2.51
N TRP A 104 7.07 -4.92 3.67
CA TRP A 104 5.95 -4.67 4.56
C TRP A 104 6.32 -3.60 5.59
N ILE A 105 5.44 -2.63 5.81
CA ILE A 105 5.66 -1.51 6.72
C ILE A 105 4.44 -1.37 7.61
N ALA A 106 4.65 -1.28 8.93
CA ALA A 106 3.62 -0.86 9.85
C ALA A 106 3.90 0.59 10.25
N VAL A 107 2.85 1.40 10.36
CA VAL A 107 2.95 2.81 10.75
C VAL A 107 1.94 3.15 11.84
N PRO A 108 2.29 4.04 12.77
CA PRO A 108 1.37 4.45 13.83
C PRO A 108 0.28 5.37 13.27
N ASP A 109 -0.91 5.32 13.84
CA ASP A 109 -2.07 6.09 13.38
C ASP A 109 -1.82 7.60 13.42
N GLU A 110 -1.03 8.09 14.37
CA GLU A 110 -0.64 9.50 14.44
C GLU A 110 0.19 9.92 13.23
N ALA A 111 0.99 9.00 12.66
CA ALA A 111 1.71 9.28 11.41
C ALA A 111 0.77 9.29 10.20
N ILE A 112 -0.25 8.43 10.18
CA ILE A 112 -1.29 8.43 9.15
C ILE A 112 -2.08 9.73 9.20
N GLU A 113 -2.52 10.17 10.39
CA GLU A 113 -3.26 11.42 10.57
C GLU A 113 -2.43 12.64 10.15
N ARG A 114 -1.15 12.71 10.58
CA ARG A 114 -0.26 13.80 10.15
C ARG A 114 -0.09 13.84 8.64
N ALA A 115 0.10 12.68 8.00
CA ALA A 115 0.23 12.59 6.55
C ALA A 115 -1.06 13.00 5.84
N TRP A 116 -2.21 12.60 6.38
CA TRP A 116 -3.53 12.93 5.85
C TRP A 116 -3.82 14.43 5.91
N ARG A 117 -3.62 15.06 7.07
CA ARG A 117 -3.79 16.51 7.24
C ARG A 117 -2.83 17.32 6.36
N GLN A 118 -1.58 16.85 6.23
CA GLN A 118 -0.60 17.51 5.36
C GLN A 118 -1.02 17.43 3.89
N ALA A 119 -1.47 16.27 3.41
CA ALA A 119 -1.95 16.14 2.04
C ALA A 119 -3.16 17.06 1.77
N ALA A 120 -4.10 17.14 2.72
CA ALA A 120 -5.23 18.05 2.62
C ALA A 120 -4.80 19.52 2.55
N SER A 121 -3.79 19.93 3.34
CA SER A 121 -3.24 21.29 3.29
C SER A 121 -2.57 21.65 1.94
N GLN A 122 -2.26 20.63 1.14
CA GLN A 122 -1.69 20.77 -0.22
C GLN A 122 -2.76 20.59 -1.32
N GLY A 123 -4.05 20.56 -0.95
CA GLY A 123 -5.17 20.42 -1.89
C GLY A 123 -5.51 18.98 -2.26
N LEU A 124 -4.88 17.99 -1.65
CA LEU A 124 -5.13 16.58 -1.94
C LEU A 124 -6.06 15.95 -0.90
N LEU A 125 -7.36 15.97 -1.19
CA LEU A 125 -8.40 15.44 -0.31
C LEU A 125 -8.61 13.93 -0.51
N MET A 126 -7.89 13.12 0.26
CA MET A 126 -7.99 11.64 0.27
C MET A 126 -8.67 11.13 1.54
N GLU A 127 -9.13 9.87 1.55
CA GLU A 127 -9.52 9.21 2.80
C GLU A 127 -8.29 8.92 3.68
N PRO A 128 -8.42 8.85 5.01
CA PRO A 128 -7.27 8.60 5.90
C PRO A 128 -6.49 7.32 5.61
N THR A 129 -7.17 6.24 5.19
CA THR A 129 -6.53 4.97 4.80
C THR A 129 -5.46 5.15 3.72
N SER A 130 -5.72 6.04 2.75
CA SER A 130 -4.78 6.31 1.66
C SER A 130 -3.50 6.99 2.16
N ALA A 131 -3.60 7.80 3.21
CA ALA A 131 -2.46 8.48 3.80
C ALA A 131 -1.46 7.54 4.48
N ALA A 132 -1.83 6.28 4.74
CA ALA A 132 -0.89 5.28 5.22
C ALA A 132 0.24 5.03 4.20
N ALA A 133 -0.02 5.12 2.89
CA ALA A 133 1.04 5.03 1.88
C ALA A 133 2.08 6.16 2.01
N ILE A 134 1.63 7.39 2.30
CA ILE A 134 2.52 8.54 2.53
C ILE A 134 3.37 8.29 3.78
N ALA A 135 2.76 7.85 4.87
CA ALA A 135 3.47 7.53 6.11
C ALA A 135 4.49 6.40 5.89
N GLY A 136 4.12 5.34 5.18
CA GLY A 136 5.00 4.22 4.86
C GLY A 136 6.17 4.64 3.96
N ALA A 137 5.93 5.49 2.97
CA ALA A 137 7.00 6.01 2.09
C ALA A 137 8.05 6.81 2.88
N ARG A 138 7.64 7.58 3.90
CA ARG A 138 8.56 8.29 4.80
C ARG A 138 9.45 7.33 5.59
N VAL A 139 8.88 6.22 6.08
CA VAL A 139 9.65 5.18 6.79
C VAL A 139 10.66 4.50 5.86
N LEU A 140 10.29 4.26 4.60
CA LEU A 140 11.17 3.64 3.63
C LEU A 140 12.31 4.54 3.14
N ASN A 141 12.19 5.86 3.32
CA ASN A 141 13.15 6.87 2.87
C ASN A 141 13.53 6.67 1.39
N LEU A 142 12.52 6.49 0.54
CA LEU A 142 12.71 6.23 -0.89
C LEU A 142 13.16 7.50 -1.65
N PRO A 143 13.93 7.33 -2.74
CA PRO A 143 14.24 8.46 -3.62
C PRO A 143 12.97 9.00 -4.31
N PRO A 144 13.04 10.22 -4.90
CA PRO A 144 11.97 10.73 -5.75
C PRO A 144 11.61 9.75 -6.88
N GLY A 145 10.33 9.72 -7.26
CA GLY A 145 9.81 8.83 -8.31
C GLY A 145 9.02 7.62 -7.81
N ALA A 146 8.87 7.46 -6.49
CA ALA A 146 7.96 6.48 -5.92
C ALA A 146 6.49 6.89 -6.13
N VAL A 147 5.63 5.91 -6.45
CA VAL A 147 4.19 6.12 -6.64
C VAL A 147 3.43 5.65 -5.41
N LEU A 148 2.52 6.51 -4.91
CA LEU A 148 1.66 6.21 -3.76
C LEU A 148 0.24 5.95 -4.23
N ILE A 149 -0.33 4.81 -3.87
CA ILE A 149 -1.68 4.44 -4.26
C ILE A 149 -2.70 5.07 -3.31
N ILE A 150 -3.56 5.92 -3.85
CA ILE A 150 -4.73 6.49 -3.16
C ILE A 150 -5.94 5.61 -3.47
N THR A 151 -6.48 4.94 -2.46
CA THR A 151 -7.58 3.97 -2.61
C THR A 151 -8.98 4.60 -2.47
N GLY A 152 -9.06 5.84 -1.99
CA GLY A 152 -10.33 6.50 -1.77
C GLY A 152 -10.23 8.02 -1.70
N SER A 153 -11.26 8.67 -2.25
CA SER A 153 -11.48 10.12 -2.10
C SER A 153 -11.85 10.48 -0.67
N GLY A 154 -11.40 11.63 -0.20
CA GLY A 154 -11.77 12.16 1.12
C GLY A 154 -13.25 12.54 1.23
N LEU A 155 -14.00 12.60 0.12
CA LEU A 155 -15.47 12.71 0.15
C LEU A 155 -16.13 11.58 0.98
N LYS A 156 -15.53 10.39 0.99
CA LYS A 156 -16.01 9.25 1.81
C LYS A 156 -15.86 9.47 3.31
N ALA A 157 -15.07 10.46 3.71
CA ALA A 157 -14.70 10.72 5.09
C ALA A 157 -15.25 12.07 5.61
N ILE A 158 -15.95 12.85 4.78
CA ILE A 158 -16.47 14.19 5.13
C ILE A 158 -17.39 14.18 6.35
N ASP A 159 -18.24 13.16 6.49
CA ASP A 159 -19.15 13.09 7.64
C ASP A 159 -18.47 12.59 8.92
N ARG A 160 -17.20 12.16 8.81
CA ARG A 160 -16.48 11.46 9.88
C ARG A 160 -15.35 12.28 10.49
N TYR A 161 -14.85 13.31 9.78
CA TYR A 161 -13.72 14.14 10.20
C TYR A 161 -13.78 15.58 9.68
#